data_AF-A0A953B7F5-F1
#
_entry.id   AF-A0A953B7F5-F1
#
_cell.length_a   1.000
_cell.length_b   1.000
_cell.length_c   1.000
_cell.angle_alpha   90.00
_cell.angle_beta   90.00
_cell.angle_gamma   90.00
#
_symmetry.space_group_name_H-M   'P 1'
#
loop_
_entity.id
_entity.type
_entity.pdbx_description
1 polymer ?
#
loop_
_entity_poly.entity_id
_entity_poly.type
_entity_poly.pdbx_seq_one_letter_code
_entity_poly.pdbx_strand_id
1 'polypeptide(L)'
;MESLLSRSLRRITTWTTIFCLLLALASLLAQPVIVGMQVWAAEPDSALTATESNVEKGRDVYYKTEGIVSGPPAPKTADDHQHYPRYNFESRVLIWFANQQHLYYGSFVLAVPIFCMIIEFLGMVTKDRTLGKRYDRLAYDFIKISLTAYSLTAILGGILLFTFLTLYPSFFSYLSSIF
;
A
#
# COMPACT_ATOMS: atom_id res chain seq x y z
N MET A 1 -26.55 22.22 -35.74
CA MET A 1 -25.60 21.09 -35.60
C MET A 1 -24.28 21.46 -34.89
N GLU A 2 -23.88 22.73 -34.83
CA GLU A 2 -22.59 23.15 -34.25
C GLU A 2 -22.46 23.02 -32.71
N SER A 3 -23.58 23.04 -31.98
CA SER A 3 -23.58 22.92 -30.51
C SER A 3 -23.28 21.50 -30.02
N LEU A 4 -23.63 20.47 -30.79
CA LEU A 4 -23.36 19.06 -30.47
C LEU A 4 -21.91 18.70 -30.79
N LEU A 5 -21.41 19.20 -31.93
CA LEU A 5 -20.02 19.03 -32.33
C LEU A 5 -19.07 19.64 -31.30
N SER A 6 -19.30 20.89 -30.84
CA SER A 6 -18.45 21.52 -29.83
C SER A 6 -18.49 20.83 -28.45
N ARG A 7 -19.63 20.23 -28.07
CA ARG A 7 -19.75 19.43 -26.84
C ARG A 7 -19.06 18.07 -26.94
N SER A 8 -19.01 17.47 -28.13
CA SER A 8 -18.26 16.23 -28.39
C SER A 8 -16.76 16.50 -28.47
N LEU A 9 -16.35 17.59 -29.14
CA LEU A 9 -14.95 18.00 -29.25
C LEU A 9 -14.36 18.35 -27.89
N ARG A 10 -15.08 19.10 -27.04
CA ARG A 10 -14.64 19.39 -25.67
C ARG A 10 -14.54 18.14 -24.79
N ARG A 11 -15.35 17.12 -25.03
CA ARG A 11 -15.26 15.84 -24.31
C ARG A 11 -14.09 15.00 -24.80
N ILE A 12 -13.82 14.99 -26.10
CA ILE A 12 -12.69 14.28 -26.69
C ILE A 12 -11.39 14.94 -26.24
N THR A 13 -11.29 16.28 -26.26
CA THR A 13 -10.08 16.98 -25.80
C THR A 13 -9.87 16.85 -24.29
N THR A 14 -10.91 16.81 -23.46
CA THR A 14 -10.73 16.53 -22.03
C THR A 14 -10.35 15.09 -21.75
N TRP A 15 -10.88 14.12 -22.50
CA TRP A 15 -10.49 12.72 -22.37
C TRP A 15 -9.06 12.47 -22.85
N THR A 16 -8.61 13.12 -23.92
CA THR A 16 -7.22 12.98 -24.39
C THR A 16 -6.24 13.65 -23.44
N THR A 17 -6.56 14.80 -22.84
CA THR A 17 -5.70 15.42 -21.82
C THR A 17 -5.66 14.61 -20.53
N ILE A 18 -6.78 14.06 -20.08
CA ILE A 18 -6.83 13.15 -18.91
C ILE A 18 -6.02 11.88 -19.19
N PHE A 19 -6.15 11.27 -20.38
CA PHE A 19 -5.39 10.10 -20.76
C PHE A 19 -3.88 10.39 -20.82
N CYS A 20 -3.47 11.53 -21.40
CA CYS A 20 -2.08 11.97 -21.38
C CYS A 20 -1.56 12.23 -19.96
N LEU A 21 -2.36 12.82 -19.07
CA LEU A 21 -1.98 13.04 -17.66
C LEU A 21 -1.86 11.73 -16.89
N LEU A 22 -2.75 10.76 -17.12
CA LEU A 22 -2.67 9.43 -16.53
C LEU A 22 -1.46 8.65 -17.03
N LEU A 23 -1.12 8.77 -18.32
CA LEU A 23 0.04 8.12 -18.92
C LEU A 23 1.36 8.77 -18.44
N ALA A 24 1.36 10.10 -18.25
CA ALA A 24 2.48 10.82 -17.62
C ALA A 24 2.64 10.46 -16.13
N LEU A 25 1.55 10.32 -15.38
CA LEU A 25 1.57 9.90 -13.97
C LEU A 25 2.02 8.44 -13.83
N ALA A 26 1.57 7.55 -14.72
CA ALA A 26 2.03 6.16 -14.78
C ALA A 26 3.54 6.07 -15.11
N SER A 27 4.03 6.92 -16.01
CA SER A 27 5.47 7.03 -16.32
C SER A 27 6.28 7.55 -15.12
N LEU A 28 5.74 8.51 -14.35
CA LEU A 28 6.37 9.02 -13.14
C LEU A 28 6.40 7.98 -12.01
N LEU A 29 5.32 7.20 -11.86
CA LEU A 29 5.22 6.06 -10.91
C LEU A 29 6.10 4.87 -11.34
N ALA A 30 6.44 4.73 -12.62
CA ALA A 30 7.32 3.69 -13.13
C ALA A 30 8.82 4.00 -12.91
N GLN A 31 9.19 5.25 -12.63
CA GLN A 31 10.60 5.63 -12.38
C GLN A 31 11.29 4.82 -11.26
N PRO A 32 10.67 4.55 -10.09
CA PRO A 32 11.29 3.69 -9.07
C PRO A 32 11.47 2.23 -9.53
N VAL A 33 10.59 1.72 -10.41
CA VAL A 33 10.71 0.36 -10.98
C VAL A 33 11.86 0.30 -11.98
N ILE A 34 11.98 1.32 -12.84
CA ILE A 34 13.08 1.41 -13.82
C ILE A 34 14.42 1.49 -13.08
N VAL A 35 14.55 2.37 -12.08
CA VAL A 35 15.77 2.47 -11.24
C VAL A 35 16.06 1.15 -10.53
N GLY A 36 15.05 0.46 -9.98
CA GLY A 36 15.19 -0.88 -9.40
C GLY A 36 15.66 -1.94 -10.41
N MET A 37 15.25 -1.84 -11.67
CA MET A 37 15.67 -2.75 -12.73
C MET A 37 17.12 -2.49 -13.19
N GLN A 38 17.63 -1.25 -13.10
CA GLN A 38 19.04 -0.94 -13.38
C GLN A 38 19.95 -1.44 -12.25
N VAL A 39 19.47 -1.40 -10.99
CA VAL A 39 20.15 -2.04 -9.85
C VAL A 39 20.20 -3.56 -10.03
N TRP A 40 19.16 -4.18 -10.59
CA TRP A 40 19.15 -5.61 -10.93
C TRP A 40 20.04 -5.96 -12.14
N ALA A 41 20.09 -5.08 -13.16
CA ALA A 41 20.85 -5.31 -14.39
C ALA A 41 22.34 -4.93 -14.31
N ALA A 42 22.76 -4.22 -13.26
CA ALA A 42 24.16 -3.90 -12.98
C ALA A 42 24.95 -5.05 -12.32
N GLU A 43 24.35 -6.25 -12.21
CA GLU A 43 25.03 -7.47 -11.77
C GLU A 43 25.27 -8.45 -12.95
N PRO A 44 26.27 -8.23 -13.83
CA PRO A 44 26.82 -9.29 -14.65
C PRO A 44 28.25 -9.68 -14.24
N ASP A 45 28.63 -9.57 -12.95
CA ASP A 45 29.98 -10.00 -12.53
C ASP A 45 30.14 -10.48 -11.07
N SER A 46 29.08 -10.95 -10.44
CA SER A 46 29.18 -11.58 -9.10
C SER A 46 29.23 -13.11 -9.14
N ALA A 47 29.25 -13.73 -10.33
CA ALA A 47 29.27 -15.19 -10.51
C ALA A 47 30.68 -15.81 -10.49
N LEU A 48 31.76 -15.02 -10.38
CA LEU A 48 33.15 -15.52 -10.39
C LEU A 48 34.05 -14.77 -9.40
N THR A 49 33.63 -14.65 -8.14
CA THR A 49 34.59 -14.62 -7.01
C THR A 49 34.03 -15.45 -5.87
N ALA A 50 34.42 -16.73 -5.86
CA ALA A 50 34.45 -17.51 -4.64
C ALA A 50 35.51 -16.88 -3.71
N THR A 51 35.13 -15.82 -3.00
CA THR A 51 35.92 -15.25 -1.92
C THR A 51 35.11 -15.42 -0.63
N GLU A 52 35.36 -16.58 -0.02
CA GLU A 52 35.12 -16.93 1.38
C GLU A 52 33.88 -16.31 2.04
N SER A 53 32.78 -17.07 2.01
CA SER A 53 31.67 -16.89 2.94
C SER A 53 32.20 -16.95 4.38
N ASN A 54 32.40 -15.80 5.00
CA ASN A 54 32.40 -15.69 6.45
C ASN A 54 30.97 -16.01 6.88
N VAL A 55 30.71 -17.29 7.14
CA VAL A 55 29.46 -17.74 7.74
C VAL A 55 29.47 -17.18 9.16
N GLU A 56 28.92 -15.98 9.33
CA GLU A 56 28.80 -15.35 10.64
C GLU A 56 27.93 -16.28 11.48
N LYS A 57 28.59 -17.03 12.37
CA LYS A 57 27.92 -17.86 13.36
C LYS A 57 27.28 -16.91 14.37
N GLY A 58 26.04 -16.57 14.14
CA GLY A 58 25.22 -15.83 15.07
C GLY A 58 24.95 -16.72 16.27
N ARG A 59 25.40 -16.29 17.45
CA ARG A 59 25.01 -16.93 18.70
C ARG A 59 23.59 -16.49 19.02
N ASP A 60 22.67 -17.43 19.11
CA ASP A 60 21.30 -17.14 19.55
C ASP A 60 21.31 -16.46 20.93
N VAL A 61 20.51 -15.41 21.09
CA VAL A 61 20.50 -14.56 22.28
C VAL A 61 19.97 -15.32 23.50
N TYR A 62 19.05 -16.27 23.30
CA TYR A 62 18.40 -17.01 24.38
C TYR A 62 19.05 -18.37 24.66
N TYR A 63 19.25 -19.21 23.66
CA TYR A 63 19.77 -20.57 23.84
C TYR A 63 21.28 -20.67 23.65
N LYS A 64 21.95 -19.59 23.22
CA LYS A 64 23.40 -19.51 23.02
C LYS A 64 23.97 -20.59 22.09
N THR A 65 23.11 -21.24 21.32
CA THR A 65 23.49 -22.22 20.30
C THR A 65 24.09 -21.45 19.12
N GLU A 66 25.24 -21.93 18.62
CA GLU A 66 25.83 -21.42 17.38
C GLU A 66 25.02 -21.97 16.21
N GLY A 67 24.37 -21.07 15.46
CA GLY A 67 23.65 -21.40 14.25
C GLY A 67 24.21 -20.62 13.06
N ILE A 68 23.98 -21.15 11.86
CA ILE A 68 24.15 -20.38 10.63
C ILE A 68 23.05 -19.31 10.64
N VAL A 69 23.42 -18.03 10.57
CA VAL A 69 22.44 -16.94 10.46
C VAL A 69 21.72 -17.11 9.13
N SER A 70 20.47 -17.56 9.20
CA SER A 70 19.62 -17.74 8.02
C SER A 70 18.84 -16.44 7.79
N GLY A 71 19.34 -15.61 6.88
CA GLY A 71 18.70 -14.37 6.44
C GLY A 71 19.75 -13.34 5.98
N PRO A 72 19.41 -12.43 5.04
CA PRO A 72 20.29 -11.32 4.71
C PRO A 72 20.62 -10.52 5.98
N PRO A 73 21.89 -10.14 6.22
CA PRO A 73 22.24 -9.33 7.38
C PRO A 73 21.49 -7.99 7.34
N ALA A 74 20.96 -7.56 8.49
CA ALA A 74 20.26 -6.28 8.59
C ALA A 74 21.18 -5.14 8.10
N PRO A 75 20.70 -4.28 7.18
CA PRO A 75 21.45 -3.12 6.74
C PRO A 75 21.81 -2.26 7.95
N LYS A 76 23.10 -1.94 8.11
CA LYS A 76 23.57 -1.01 9.14
C LYS A 76 23.15 0.40 8.73
N THR A 77 21.92 0.79 9.07
CA THR A 77 21.41 2.14 8.80
C THR A 77 22.15 3.13 9.71
N ALA A 78 23.01 3.96 9.13
CA ALA A 78 23.53 5.16 9.79
C ALA A 78 22.51 6.31 9.68
N ASP A 79 22.52 7.27 10.60
CA ASP A 79 21.75 8.52 10.51
C ASP A 79 22.36 9.45 9.44
N ASP A 80 22.33 8.99 8.19
CA ASP A 80 22.92 9.66 7.04
C ASP A 80 21.83 9.94 5.99
N HIS A 81 22.01 11.02 5.22
CA HIS A 81 21.02 11.48 4.22
C HIS A 81 20.69 10.43 3.16
N GLN A 82 21.59 9.46 2.95
CA GLN A 82 21.42 8.34 2.04
C GLN A 82 20.39 7.31 2.54
N HIS A 83 20.25 7.16 3.87
CA HIS A 83 19.36 6.17 4.48
C HIS A 83 18.06 6.81 5.01
N TYR A 84 18.14 8.07 5.44
CA TYR A 84 17.01 8.87 5.92
C TYR A 84 16.97 10.23 5.21
N PRO A 85 16.25 10.34 4.07
CA PRO A 85 16.06 11.61 3.39
C PRO A 85 15.31 12.59 4.31
N ARG A 86 16.03 13.58 4.86
CA ARG A 86 15.47 14.64 5.70
C ARG A 86 14.90 15.73 4.78
N TYR A 87 13.61 15.62 4.48
CA TYR A 87 12.86 16.75 3.94
C TYR A 87 12.63 17.80 5.03
N ASN A 88 12.20 19.02 4.68
CA ASN A 88 11.92 20.11 5.63
C ASN A 88 10.79 19.79 6.65
N PHE A 89 10.13 18.63 6.51
CA PHE A 89 9.11 18.13 7.42
C PHE A 89 9.64 16.91 8.19
N GLU A 90 9.19 16.73 9.42
CA GLU A 90 9.54 15.54 10.20
C GLU A 90 8.92 14.28 9.55
N SER A 91 9.76 13.46 8.92
CA SER A 91 9.36 12.21 8.23
C SER A 91 8.53 11.28 9.12
N ARG A 92 8.77 11.30 10.44
CA ARG A 92 8.02 10.52 11.44
C ARG A 92 6.58 11.00 11.61
N VAL A 93 6.35 12.31 11.60
CA VAL A 93 5.01 12.89 11.77
C VAL A 93 4.17 12.63 10.53
N LEU A 94 4.76 12.75 9.34
CA LEU A 94 4.06 12.49 8.08
C LEU A 94 3.58 11.04 7.98
N ILE A 95 4.48 10.08 8.27
CA ILE A 95 4.09 8.66 8.23
C ILE A 95 3.10 8.31 9.33
N TRP A 96 3.27 8.89 10.54
CA TRP A 96 2.32 8.70 11.63
C TRP A 96 0.92 9.18 11.26
N PHE A 97 0.80 10.37 10.69
CA PHE A 97 -0.48 10.94 10.25
C PHE A 97 -1.12 10.09 9.14
N ALA A 98 -0.34 9.70 8.12
CA ALA A 98 -0.82 8.86 7.04
C ALA A 98 -1.30 7.48 7.54
N ASN A 99 -0.53 6.86 8.45
CA ASN A 99 -0.87 5.58 9.03
C ASN A 99 -2.12 5.66 9.90
N GLN A 100 -2.29 6.74 10.68
CA GLN A 100 -3.50 6.97 11.47
C GLN A 100 -4.74 7.10 10.58
N GLN A 101 -4.66 7.92 9.53
CA GLN A 101 -5.79 8.10 8.64
C GLN A 101 -6.18 6.78 7.96
N HIS A 102 -5.20 5.98 7.52
CA HIS A 102 -5.47 4.67 6.92
C HIS A 102 -6.10 3.69 7.92
N LEU A 103 -5.58 3.60 9.15
CA LEU A 103 -6.09 2.68 10.18
C LEU A 103 -7.49 3.04 10.68
N TYR A 104 -7.83 4.33 10.77
CA TYR A 104 -9.19 4.75 11.13
C TYR A 104 -10.24 4.30 10.10
N TYR A 105 -9.94 4.43 8.81
CA TYR A 105 -10.85 3.90 7.78
C TYR A 105 -10.74 2.38 7.59
N GLY A 106 -9.57 1.78 7.78
CA GLY A 106 -9.38 0.33 7.73
C GLY A 106 -10.26 -0.39 8.75
N SER A 107 -10.32 0.12 9.98
CA SER A 107 -11.20 -0.42 11.03
C SER A 107 -12.69 -0.30 10.66
N PHE A 108 -13.09 0.82 10.04
CA PHE A 108 -14.46 1.03 9.55
C PHE A 108 -14.83 0.03 8.44
N VAL A 109 -13.93 -0.20 7.48
CA VAL A 109 -14.12 -1.16 6.38
C VAL A 109 -14.27 -2.59 6.89
N LEU A 110 -13.58 -2.97 7.97
CA LEU A 110 -13.76 -4.28 8.59
C LEU A 110 -15.04 -4.37 9.42
N ALA A 111 -15.43 -3.30 10.12
CA ALA A 111 -16.59 -3.30 10.99
C ALA A 111 -17.93 -3.41 10.24
N VAL A 112 -18.11 -2.67 9.13
CA VAL A 112 -19.40 -2.58 8.43
C VAL A 112 -19.88 -3.91 7.82
N PRO A 113 -19.05 -4.71 7.13
CA PRO A 113 -19.46 -6.02 6.60
C PRO A 113 -19.82 -7.02 7.71
N ILE A 114 -19.08 -7.02 8.81
CA ILE A 114 -19.39 -7.86 9.98
C ILE A 114 -20.73 -7.44 10.58
N PHE A 115 -20.95 -6.13 10.73
CA PHE A 115 -22.22 -5.59 11.20
C PHE A 115 -23.40 -5.97 10.27
N CYS A 116 -23.20 -5.84 8.96
CA CYS A 116 -24.18 -6.26 7.93
C CYS A 116 -24.55 -7.73 8.06
N MET A 117 -23.55 -8.61 8.22
CA MET A 117 -23.76 -10.04 8.39
C MET A 117 -24.59 -10.37 9.64
N ILE A 118 -24.37 -9.65 10.74
CA ILE A 118 -25.15 -9.81 11.97
C ILE A 118 -26.61 -9.41 11.76
N ILE A 119 -26.89 -8.25 11.15
CA ILE A 119 -28.28 -7.77 10.97
C ILE A 119 -29.04 -8.59 9.92
N GLU A 120 -28.37 -9.11 8.90
CA GLU A 120 -28.94 -10.06 7.95
C GLU A 120 -29.30 -11.37 8.65
N PHE A 121 -28.42 -11.89 9.51
CA PHE A 121 -28.69 -13.06 10.34
C PHE A 121 -29.88 -12.83 11.28
N LEU A 122 -29.95 -11.67 11.95
CA LEU A 122 -31.11 -11.29 12.76
C LEU A 122 -32.40 -11.19 11.94
N GLY A 123 -32.33 -10.68 10.71
CA GLY A 123 -33.45 -10.63 9.77
C GLY A 123 -33.96 -12.02 9.38
N MET A 124 -33.07 -13.00 9.22
CA MET A 124 -33.42 -14.39 8.94
C MET A 124 -33.99 -15.13 10.15
N VAL A 125 -33.48 -14.85 11.36
CA VAL A 125 -33.95 -15.47 12.61
C VAL A 125 -35.32 -14.90 13.04
N THR A 126 -35.63 -13.66 12.65
CA THR A 126 -36.90 -13.01 12.99
C THR A 126 -38.08 -13.63 12.23
N LYS A 127 -39.07 -14.17 12.96
CA LYS A 127 -40.30 -14.74 12.35
C LYS A 127 -41.23 -13.67 11.75
N ASP A 128 -41.15 -12.43 12.24
CA ASP A 128 -41.93 -11.32 11.73
C ASP A 128 -41.39 -10.82 10.39
N ARG A 129 -42.13 -11.16 9.32
CA ARG A 129 -41.80 -10.81 7.93
C ARG A 129 -41.63 -9.30 7.69
N THR A 130 -42.28 -8.46 8.49
CA THR A 130 -42.21 -7.00 8.39
C THR A 130 -40.91 -6.45 8.99
N LEU A 131 -40.43 -7.00 10.10
CA LEU A 131 -39.18 -6.62 10.74
C LEU A 131 -37.96 -7.15 9.97
N GLY A 132 -38.02 -8.38 9.48
CA GLY A 132 -36.95 -8.95 8.64
C GLY A 132 -36.64 -8.09 7.41
N LYS A 133 -37.68 -7.60 6.71
CA LYS A 133 -37.51 -6.68 5.57
C LYS A 133 -36.87 -5.33 5.95
N ARG A 134 -37.04 -4.87 7.20
CA ARG A 134 -36.42 -3.61 7.65
C ARG A 134 -34.94 -3.79 7.95
N TYR A 135 -34.55 -4.92 8.56
CA TYR A 135 -33.14 -5.25 8.78
C TYR A 135 -32.38 -5.50 7.47
N ASP A 136 -33.00 -6.22 6.54
CA ASP A 136 -32.44 -6.47 5.20
C ASP A 136 -32.20 -5.17 4.41
N ARG A 137 -33.18 -4.26 4.42
CA ARG A 137 -33.03 -2.95 3.78
C ARG A 137 -31.92 -2.11 4.42
N LEU A 138 -31.80 -2.15 5.75
CA LEU A 138 -30.75 -1.46 6.48
C LEU A 138 -29.36 -2.02 6.12
N ALA A 139 -29.24 -3.33 6.00
CA ALA A 139 -28.01 -4.03 5.58
C ALA A 139 -27.57 -3.60 4.18
N TYR A 140 -28.52 -3.57 3.25
CA TYR A 140 -28.28 -3.15 1.87
C TYR A 140 -27.75 -1.70 1.78
N ASP A 141 -28.36 -0.77 2.53
CA ASP A 141 -27.93 0.63 2.55
C ASP A 141 -26.52 0.79 3.15
N PHE A 142 -26.17 0.00 4.18
CA PHE A 142 -24.83 0.01 4.76
C PHE A 142 -23.75 -0.57 3.85
N ILE A 143 -24.01 -1.67 3.14
CA ILE A 143 -23.08 -2.24 2.15
C ILE A 143 -22.76 -1.18 1.07
N LYS A 144 -23.77 -0.47 0.59
CA LYS A 144 -23.60 0.57 -0.43
C LYS A 144 -22.68 1.71 0.03
N ILE A 145 -22.78 2.13 1.28
CA ILE A 145 -21.91 3.15 1.87
C ILE A 145 -20.49 2.57 2.08
N SER A 146 -20.38 1.32 2.51
CA SER A 146 -19.09 0.64 2.76
C SER A 146 -18.24 0.50 1.50
N LEU A 147 -18.85 0.29 0.33
CA LEU A 147 -18.14 0.22 -0.96
C LEU A 147 -17.43 1.53 -1.30
N THR A 148 -18.05 2.67 -0.95
CA THR A 148 -17.43 3.99 -1.13
C THR A 148 -16.24 4.17 -0.17
N ALA A 149 -16.38 3.74 1.08
CA ALA A 149 -15.32 3.80 2.07
C ALA A 149 -14.14 2.88 1.75
N TYR A 150 -14.39 1.72 1.11
CA TYR A 150 -13.35 0.83 0.62
C TYR A 150 -12.44 1.52 -0.39
N SER A 151 -13.02 2.26 -1.34
CA SER A 151 -12.26 3.06 -2.32
C SER A 151 -11.39 4.12 -1.65
N LEU A 152 -11.94 4.85 -0.67
CA LEU A 152 -11.18 5.85 0.09
C LEU A 152 -10.02 5.22 0.86
N THR A 153 -10.24 4.05 1.47
CA THR A 153 -9.21 3.29 2.19
C THR A 153 -8.11 2.80 1.24
N ALA A 154 -8.47 2.39 0.03
CA ALA A 154 -7.51 2.00 -1.01
C ALA A 154 -6.63 3.19 -1.45
N ILE A 155 -7.23 4.37 -1.66
CA ILE A 155 -6.48 5.59 -2.00
C ILE A 155 -5.52 5.96 -0.86
N LEU A 156 -6.00 5.95 0.39
CA LEU A 156 -5.15 6.24 1.55
C LEU A 156 -4.05 5.20 1.75
N GLY A 157 -4.33 3.92 1.50
CA GLY A 157 -3.33 2.85 1.55
C GLY A 157 -2.26 3.02 0.48
N GLY A 158 -2.65 3.42 -0.73
CA GLY A 158 -1.71 3.78 -1.80
C GLY A 158 -0.83 4.98 -1.44
N ILE A 159 -1.42 6.03 -0.86
CA ILE A 159 -0.68 7.21 -0.37
C ILE A 159 0.28 6.80 0.75
N LEU A 160 -0.14 5.94 1.66
CA LEU A 160 0.69 5.43 2.75
C LEU A 160 1.89 4.64 2.20
N LEU A 161 1.65 3.70 1.29
CA LEU A 161 2.71 2.93 0.65
C LEU A 161 3.68 3.83 -0.12
N PHE A 162 3.17 4.80 -0.87
CA PHE A 162 4.00 5.79 -1.57
C PHE A 162 4.85 6.63 -0.61
N THR A 163 4.26 7.06 0.51
CA THR A 163 4.96 7.80 1.57
C THR A 163 6.06 6.93 2.19
N PHE A 164 5.79 5.63 2.37
CA PHE A 164 6.74 4.69 2.95
C PHE A 164 7.95 4.43 2.03
N LEU A 165 7.70 4.25 0.73
CA LEU A 165 8.74 4.06 -0.29
C LEU A 165 9.66 5.29 -0.44
N THR A 166 9.10 6.49 -0.29
CA THR A 166 9.84 7.75 -0.48
C THR A 166 10.61 8.18 0.77
N LEU A 167 10.04 8.04 1.97
CA LEU A 167 10.71 8.43 3.21
C LEU A 167 11.61 7.35 3.82
N TYR A 168 11.33 6.07 3.57
CA TYR A 168 12.05 4.94 4.17
C TYR A 168 12.42 3.82 3.17
N PRO A 169 13.16 4.14 2.08
CA PRO A 169 13.48 3.19 1.01
C PRO A 169 14.37 2.02 1.48
N SER A 170 15.38 2.27 2.31
CA SER A 170 16.32 1.24 2.80
C SER A 170 15.63 0.21 3.69
N PHE A 171 14.77 0.68 4.60
CA PHE A 171 14.00 -0.17 5.50
C PHE A 171 12.97 -1.01 4.73
N PHE A 172 12.21 -0.41 3.80
CA PHE A 172 11.24 -1.16 3.02
C PHE A 172 11.89 -2.17 2.08
N SER A 173 13.03 -1.83 1.46
CA SER A 173 13.79 -2.74 0.60
C SER A 173 14.31 -3.97 1.36
N TYR A 174 14.70 -3.80 2.63
CA TYR A 174 15.09 -4.92 3.48
C TYR A 174 13.88 -5.78 3.88
N LEU A 175 12.75 -5.17 4.22
CA LEU A 175 11.54 -5.95 4.52
C LEU A 175 11.05 -6.75 3.29
N SER A 176 11.09 -6.16 2.09
CA SER A 176 10.69 -6.84 0.86
C SER A 176 11.65 -7.94 0.39
N SER A 177 12.89 -7.99 0.90
CA SER A 177 13.80 -9.09 0.58
C SER A 177 13.60 -10.31 1.47
N ILE A 178 12.91 -10.15 2.61
CA ILE A 178 12.65 -11.22 3.60
C ILE A 178 11.21 -11.76 3.50
N PHE A 179 10.23 -10.90 3.22
CA PHE A 179 8.80 -11.26 3.08
C PHE A 179 8.41 -11.46 1.62
#